data_AF-T1RIB9-F1
#
_entry.id   AF-T1RIB9-F1
#
_cell.length_a   1.000
_cell.length_b   1.000
_cell.length_c   1.000
_cell.angle_alpha   90.00
_cell.angle_beta   90.00
_cell.angle_gamma   90.00
#
_symmetry.space_group_name_H-M   'P 1'
#
loop_
_entity.id
_entity.type
_entity.pdbx_description
1 polymer ?
#
loop_
_entity_poly.entity_id
_entity_poly.type
_entity_poly.pdbx_seq_one_letter_code
_entity_poly.pdbx_strand_id
1 'polypeptide(L)' 'MSLPKYKDLKDYELAEIELQLVKAKKELLFLRIQKANFSRFSPHLMTHTRHQISQLLTRKRSLQTSSIRAK' A
#
# COMPACT_ATOMS: atom_id res chain seq x y z
N MET A 1 -9.29 -4.25 -7.16
CA MET A 1 -9.28 -4.47 -5.71
C MET A 1 -9.90 -3.26 -5.04
N SER A 2 -10.91 -3.46 -4.18
CA SER A 2 -11.48 -2.38 -3.38
C SER A 2 -10.36 -1.71 -2.59
N LEU A 3 -10.22 -0.39 -2.72
CA LEU A 3 -9.30 0.40 -1.94
C LEU A 3 -9.72 0.27 -0.47
N PRO A 4 -8.94 -0.34 0.43
CA PRO A 4 -9.28 -0.31 1.85
C PRO A 4 -9.36 1.14 2.29
N LYS A 5 -10.43 1.51 3.01
CA LYS A 5 -10.55 2.89 3.48
C LYS A 5 -9.43 3.12 4.49
N TYR A 6 -8.87 4.33 4.54
CA TYR A 6 -7.84 4.65 5.53
C TYR A 6 -8.28 4.36 6.98
N LYS A 7 -9.59 4.39 7.23
CA LYS A 7 -10.18 4.01 8.51
C LYS A 7 -9.84 2.57 8.90
N ASP A 8 -9.86 1.66 7.95
CA ASP A 8 -9.57 0.22 8.13
C ASP A 8 -8.07 -0.01 8.40
N LEU A 9 -7.22 0.94 7.99
CA LEU A 9 -5.77 0.90 8.24
C LEU A 9 -5.37 1.29 9.66
N LYS A 10 -6.29 1.84 10.46
CA LYS A 10 -6.00 2.20 11.85
C LYS A 10 -5.80 0.96 12.72
N ASP A 11 -6.47 -0.13 12.40
CA ASP A 11 -6.49 -1.32 13.25
C ASP A 11 -5.34 -2.29 12.95
N TYR A 12 -4.59 -2.07 11.86
CA TYR A 12 -3.45 -2.92 11.51
C TYR A 12 -2.24 -2.72 12.43
N GLU A 13 -1.62 -3.85 12.79
CA GLU A 13 -0.33 -3.89 13.45
C GLU A 13 0.84 -3.71 12.47
N LEU A 14 2.03 -3.43 13.00
CA LEU A 14 3.23 -3.17 12.20
C LEU A 14 3.55 -4.35 11.25
N ALA A 15 3.44 -5.59 11.73
CA ALA A 15 3.71 -6.79 10.95
C ALA A 15 2.75 -6.95 9.77
N GLU A 16 1.46 -6.67 9.98
CA GLU A 16 0.43 -6.74 8.94
C GLU A 16 0.65 -5.66 7.89
N ILE A 17 1.02 -4.44 8.31
CA ILE A 17 1.36 -3.34 7.41
C ILE A 17 2.52 -3.73 6.49
N GLU A 18 3.56 -4.39 7.02
CA GLU A 18 4.70 -4.83 6.21
C GLU A 18 4.32 -5.92 5.20
N LEU A 19 3.51 -6.89 5.62
CA LEU A 19 3.00 -7.94 4.73
C LEU A 19 2.18 -7.34 3.57
N GLN A 20 1.26 -6.42 3.89
CA GLN A 20 0.45 -5.72 2.89
C GLN A 20 1.30 -4.84 1.97
N LEU A 21 2.34 -4.19 2.50
CA LEU A 21 3.26 -3.38 1.70
C LEU A 21 4.00 -4.21 0.66
N VAL A 22 4.48 -5.41 1.03
CA VAL A 22 5.13 -6.33 0.10
C VAL A 22 4.16 -6.77 -0.99
N LYS A 23 2.92 -7.13 -0.62
CA LYS A 23 1.87 -7.52 -1.56
C LYS A 23 1.55 -6.41 -2.56
N ALA A 24 1.32 -5.19 -2.08
CA ALA A 24 0.98 -4.04 -2.92
C ALA A 24 2.14 -3.63 -3.85
N LYS A 25 3.40 -3.74 -3.40
CA LYS A 25 4.57 -3.51 -4.27
C LYS A 25 4.70 -4.54 -5.39
N LYS A 26 4.45 -5.81 -5.09
CA LYS A 26 4.43 -6.89 -6.11
C LYS A 26 3.33 -6.64 -7.14
N GLU A 27 2.13 -6.24 -6.69
CA GLU A 27 1.02 -5.89 -7.58
C GLU A 27 1.35 -4.69 -8.47
N LEU A 28 1.98 -3.65 -7.92
CA LEU A 28 2.43 -2.49 -8.70
C LEU A 28 3.47 -2.88 -9.76
N LEU A 29 4.41 -3.77 -9.43
CA LEU A 29 5.38 -4.30 -10.40
C LEU A 29 4.67 -5.05 -11.54
N PHE A 30 3.73 -5.93 -11.21
CA PHE A 30 2.96 -6.67 -12.20
C PHE A 30 2.16 -5.74 -13.11
N LEU A 31 1.52 -4.70 -12.57
CA LEU A 31 0.80 -3.69 -13.35
C LEU A 31 1.72 -2.89 -14.27
N ARG A 32 2.96 -2.60 -13.87
CA ARG A 32 3.98 -1.95 -14.73
C ARG A 32 4.40 -2.85 -15.88
N ILE A 33 4.59 -4.15 -15.63
CA ILE A 33 4.90 -5.14 -16.67
C ILE A 33 3.74 -5.24 -17.66
N GLN A 34 2.50 -5.32 -17.19
CA GLN A 34 1.31 -5.33 -18.05
C GLN A 34 1.20 -4.07 -18.92
N LYS A 35 1.48 -2.89 -18.35
CA LYS A 35 1.50 -1.62 -19.08
C LYS A 35 2.54 -1.64 -20.21
N ALA A 36 3.71 -2.21 -19.97
CA ALA A 36 4.78 -2.32 -20.97
C ALA A 36 4.44 -3.31 -22.09
N ASN A 37 3.78 -4.43 -21.77
CA ASN A 37 3.49 -5.51 -22.71
C ASN A 37 2.28 -5.26 -23.64
N PHE A 38 1.75 -4.04 -23.72
CA PHE A 38 0.51 -3.70 -24.46
C PHE A 38 -0.70 -4.61 -24.16
N SER A 39 -0.70 -5.28 -23.00
CA SER A 39 -1.85 -6.04 -22.52
C SER A 39 -2.98 -5.09 -22.13
N ARG A 40 -4.22 -5.59 -22.02
CA ARG A 40 -5.36 -4.82 -21.48
C ARG A 40 -5.01 -4.34 -20.07
N PHE A 41 -4.50 -3.12 -19.98
CA PHE A 41 -4.05 -2.50 -18.75
C PHE A 41 -5.17 -1.67 -18.16
N SER A 42 -5.32 -1.72 -16.84
CA SER A 42 -6.30 -0.91 -16.10
C SER A 42 -5.58 0.21 -15.33
N PRO A 43 -5.54 1.45 -15.86
CA PRO A 43 -4.83 2.58 -15.23
C PRO A 43 -5.25 2.86 -13.79
N HIS A 44 -6.56 2.69 -13.52
CA HIS A 44 -7.15 2.88 -12.20
C HIS A 44 -6.53 1.97 -11.14
N LEU A 45 -6.26 0.70 -11.47
CA LEU A 45 -5.61 -0.23 -10.55
C LEU A 45 -4.21 0.24 -10.16
N MET A 46 -3.46 0.83 -11.10
CA MET A 46 -2.13 1.37 -10.80
C MET A 46 -2.20 2.62 -9.92
N THR A 47 -3.24 3.45 -10.07
CA THR A 47 -3.46 4.61 -9.18
C THR A 47 -3.90 4.16 -7.78
N HIS A 48 -4.80 3.19 -7.67
CA HIS A 48 -5.25 2.63 -6.39
C HIS A 48 -4.12 1.95 -5.63
N THR A 49 -3.33 1.10 -6.28
CA THR A 49 -2.18 0.42 -5.65
C THR A 49 -1.12 1.41 -5.17
N ARG A 50 -0.80 2.45 -5.94
CA ARG A 50 0.08 3.53 -5.48
C ARG A 50 -0.48 4.23 -4.25
N HIS A 51 -1.77 4.56 -4.26
CA HIS A 51 -2.41 5.21 -3.12
C HIS A 51 -2.39 4.32 -1.87
N GLN A 52 -2.69 3.03 -2.01
CA GLN A 52 -2.62 2.04 -0.92
C GLN A 52 -1.21 1.96 -0.32
N ILE A 53 -0.16 1.95 -1.15
CA ILE A 53 1.23 1.98 -0.68
C ILE A 53 1.49 3.24 0.14
N SER A 54 1.06 4.42 -0.35
CA SER A 54 1.23 5.67 0.40
C SER A 54 0.51 5.64 1.75
N GLN A 55 -0.72 5.13 1.81
CA GLN A 55 -1.46 4.99 3.07
C GLN A 55 -0.74 4.07 4.07
N LEU A 56 -0.26 2.91 3.62
CA LEU A 56 0.48 1.95 4.45
C LEU A 56 1.78 2.56 4.99
N LEU A 57 2.52 3.29 4.16
CA LEU A 57 3.74 3.99 4.58
C LEU A 57 3.46 5.08 5.60
N THR A 58 2.39 5.86 5.41
CA THR A 58 1.96 6.88 6.37
C THR A 58 1.61 6.26 7.71
N ARG A 59 0.85 5.16 7.72
CA ARG A 59 0.50 4.45 8.96
C ARG A 59 1.73 3.90 9.66
N LYS A 60 2.64 3.24 8.93
CA LYS A 60 3.92 2.77 9.47
C LYS A 60 4.72 3.89 10.12
N ARG A 61 4.84 5.04 9.43
CA ARG A 61 5.56 6.20 9.97
C ARG A 61 4.89 6.74 11.23
N SER A 62 3.55 6.83 11.25
CA SER A 62 2.79 7.26 12.42
C SER A 62 3.08 6.40 13.66
N LEU A 63 3.08 5.06 13.50
CA LEU A 63 3.43 4.12 14.58
C LEU A 63 4.87 4.29 15.09
N GLN A 64 5.82 4.51 14.18
CA GLN A 64 7.21 4.76 14.56
C GLN A 64 7.35 6.07 15.34
N THR A 65 6.68 7.14 14.89
CA THR A 65 6.73 8.44 15.58
C THR A 65 6.07 8.39 16.96
N SER A 66 4.98 7.63 17.13
CA SER A 66 4.36 7.44 18.45
C SER A 66 5.27 6.63 19.38
N SER A 67 5.95 5.60 18.87
CA SER A 67 6.94 4.83 19.65
C SER A 67 8.11 5.70 20.13
N ILE A 68 8.59 6.60 19.27
CA ILE A 68 9.67 7.54 19.62
C ILE A 68 9.20 8.55 20.68
N ARG A 69 7.98 9.09 20.55
CA ARG A 69 7.43 10.09 21.49
C ARG A 69 7.10 9.49 22.87
N ALA A 70 6.80 8.19 22.93
CA ALA A 70 6.50 7.50 24.17
C ALA A 70 7.74 7.13 25.00
N LYS A 71 8.94 7.30 24.44
CA LYS A 71 10.23 7.18 25.13
C LYS A 71 10.71 8.55 25.59
#